data_AF-A0A023FM71-F1
#
_entry.id   AF-A0A023FM71-F1
#
_cell.length_a   1.000
_cell.length_b   1.000
_cell.length_c   1.000
_cell.angle_alpha   90.00
_cell.angle_beta   90.00
_cell.angle_gamma   90.00
#
_symmetry.space_group_name_H-M   'P 1'
#
loop_
_entity.id
_entity.type
_entity.pdbx_description
1 polymer ?
#
loop_
_entity_poly.entity_id
_entity_poly.type
_entity_poly.pdbx_seq_one_letter_code
_entity_poly.pdbx_strand_id
1 'polypeptide(L)'
;NCFISQHLEETDALRQSVGSLSSQLFCKIHAQLQLLQEWQSHDKELVSSLLIECRATRNFFARLEGAIAELIELQKVGVEKQATMVAQSLASMLGTNLEKFITNEFKNTVVPTIVNVVDLTRCEISGRLETTEAIIRESTIKAVKSKVMFDAVAQATGTAVQSQVEATCRDIMENVLMPSLDRLCQNLFAQLNEVFQRGTCEFLHQAQEHIDKHNEEQAAEAMKNVQSTVDRSLQTFLRDHQAALVPPDFRAPFEEAVNNALQGLKTGLVQALAGQQEKLVNTLKKEIHGVLKESVAAAAAEGAASRSKMATPISFAEPVIVLQQITLLMRQGQYNMAFQQALSVADLATVVATCEMVSPNEHLWPRIHALCSSQFCCLSSSNFVADLSSSSELS
;
A
#
# COMPACT_ATOMS: atom_id res chain seq x y z
N ASN A 1 146.95 -62.18 145.89
CA ASN A 1 145.84 -63.04 145.43
C ASN A 1 144.43 -62.54 145.74
N CYS A 2 144.18 -61.56 146.63
CA CYS A 2 142.81 -61.06 146.89
C CYS A 2 142.36 -59.92 145.94
N PHE A 3 143.25 -58.98 145.58
CA PHE A 3 142.93 -57.80 144.75
C PHE A 3 142.56 -58.11 143.28
N ILE A 4 143.02 -59.24 142.73
CA ILE A 4 142.76 -59.62 141.33
C ILE A 4 141.33 -60.18 141.17
N SER A 5 140.79 -60.86 142.19
CA SER A 5 139.40 -61.36 142.15
C SER A 5 138.36 -60.24 142.15
N GLN A 6 138.58 -59.19 142.95
CA GLN A 6 137.62 -58.08 143.07
C GLN A 6 137.51 -57.24 141.77
N HIS A 7 138.64 -57.00 141.10
CA HIS A 7 138.61 -56.33 139.79
C HIS A 7 138.01 -57.20 138.68
N LEU A 8 138.19 -58.52 138.72
CA LEU A 8 137.52 -59.42 137.77
C LEU A 8 136.00 -59.35 137.94
N GLU A 9 135.52 -59.30 139.19
CA GLU A 9 134.10 -59.27 139.54
C GLU A 9 133.43 -57.93 139.13
N GLU A 10 134.10 -56.80 139.33
CA GLU A 10 133.63 -55.49 138.83
C GLU A 10 133.62 -55.41 137.30
N THR A 11 134.63 -56.01 136.64
CA THR A 11 134.71 -56.05 135.18
C THR A 11 133.61 -56.93 134.59
N ASP A 12 133.30 -58.06 135.23
CA ASP A 12 132.19 -58.93 134.84
C ASP A 12 130.82 -58.30 135.11
N ALA A 13 130.65 -57.55 136.20
CA ALA A 13 129.43 -56.80 136.48
C ALA A 13 129.20 -55.67 135.45
N LEU A 14 130.25 -54.94 135.06
CA LEU A 14 130.17 -53.91 134.02
C LEU A 14 129.85 -54.54 132.66
N ARG A 15 130.47 -55.68 132.34
CA ARG A 15 130.21 -56.44 131.11
C ARG A 15 128.78 -56.96 131.05
N GLN A 16 128.24 -57.46 132.16
CA GLN A 16 126.84 -57.86 132.25
C GLN A 16 125.89 -56.66 132.13
N SER A 17 126.21 -55.52 132.75
CA SER A 17 125.41 -54.30 132.65
C SER A 17 125.40 -53.75 131.23
N VAL A 18 126.56 -53.67 130.56
CA VAL A 18 126.66 -53.27 129.15
C VAL A 18 125.97 -54.28 128.23
N GLY A 19 126.08 -55.58 128.50
CA GLY A 19 125.36 -56.62 127.76
C GLY A 19 123.83 -56.51 127.92
N SER A 20 123.37 -56.24 129.14
CA SER A 20 121.96 -56.01 129.46
C SER A 20 121.44 -54.74 128.78
N LEU A 21 122.17 -53.62 128.86
CA LEU A 21 121.79 -52.36 128.26
C LEU A 21 121.79 -52.45 126.72
N SER A 22 122.79 -53.14 126.14
CA SER A 22 122.86 -53.42 124.70
C SER A 22 121.68 -54.28 124.25
N SER A 23 121.34 -55.33 125.00
CA SER A 23 120.17 -56.17 124.72
C SER A 23 118.87 -55.38 124.83
N GLN A 24 118.71 -54.53 125.86
CA GLN A 24 117.53 -53.68 126.02
C GLN A 24 117.39 -52.68 124.87
N LEU A 25 118.49 -52.03 124.48
CA LEU A 25 118.51 -51.09 123.36
C LEU A 25 118.17 -51.81 122.04
N PHE A 26 118.76 -52.98 121.80
CA PHE A 26 118.47 -53.79 120.62
C PHE A 26 117.01 -54.22 120.57
N CYS A 27 116.44 -54.72 121.68
CA CYS A 27 115.02 -55.06 121.77
C CYS A 27 114.12 -53.86 121.48
N LYS A 28 114.46 -52.67 121.98
CA LYS A 28 113.67 -51.44 121.79
C LYS A 28 113.73 -50.94 120.34
N ILE A 29 114.91 -50.96 119.73
CA ILE A 29 115.09 -50.61 118.31
C ILE A 29 114.37 -51.63 117.41
N HIS A 30 114.49 -52.92 117.70
CA HIS A 30 113.79 -53.98 116.97
C HIS A 30 112.26 -53.80 117.05
N ALA A 31 111.73 -53.51 118.24
CA ALA A 31 110.30 -53.23 118.42
C ALA A 31 109.84 -52.00 117.63
N GLN A 32 110.64 -50.92 117.60
CA GLN A 32 110.32 -49.73 116.80
C GLN A 32 110.39 -49.98 115.29
N LEU A 33 111.38 -50.76 114.81
CA LEU A 33 111.47 -51.14 113.40
C LEU A 33 110.30 -52.03 112.99
N GLN A 34 109.88 -52.96 113.84
CA GLN A 34 108.73 -53.82 113.59
C GLN A 34 107.43 -53.00 113.51
N LEU A 35 107.23 -52.03 114.41
CA LEU A 35 106.10 -51.10 114.33
C LEU A 35 106.13 -50.29 113.02
N LEU A 36 107.29 -49.76 112.62
CA LEU A 36 107.41 -49.01 111.36
C LEU A 36 107.08 -49.88 110.14
N GLN A 37 107.49 -51.15 110.16
CA GLN A 37 107.19 -52.10 109.08
C GLN A 37 105.70 -52.48 109.03
N GLU A 38 105.06 -52.65 110.18
CA GLU A 38 103.61 -52.87 110.29
C GLU A 38 102.83 -51.64 109.77
N TRP A 39 103.22 -50.43 110.18
CA TRP A 39 102.63 -49.19 109.68
C TRP A 39 102.81 -49.04 108.17
N GLN A 40 103.98 -49.35 107.62
CA GLN A 40 104.22 -49.29 106.17
C GLN A 40 103.39 -50.32 105.40
N SER A 41 103.17 -51.51 105.96
CA SER A 41 102.30 -52.54 105.37
C SER A 41 100.84 -52.08 105.37
N HIS A 42 100.37 -51.55 106.50
CA HIS A 42 99.02 -51.06 106.66
C HIS A 42 98.71 -49.90 105.71
N ASP A 43 99.63 -48.95 105.55
CA ASP A 43 99.46 -47.81 104.64
C ASP A 43 99.38 -48.26 103.17
N LYS A 44 100.21 -49.24 102.76
CA LYS A 44 100.12 -49.84 101.41
C LYS A 44 98.78 -50.53 101.18
N GLU A 45 98.29 -51.28 102.17
CA GLU A 45 97.00 -51.96 102.10
C GLU A 45 95.86 -50.95 101.99
N LEU A 46 95.88 -49.90 102.81
CA LEU A 46 94.88 -48.83 102.81
C LEU A 46 94.87 -48.05 101.49
N VAL A 47 96.04 -47.70 100.95
CA VAL A 47 96.17 -47.06 99.62
C VAL A 47 95.65 -47.99 98.52
N SER A 48 95.95 -49.30 98.58
CA SER A 48 95.46 -50.25 97.58
C SER A 48 93.94 -50.40 97.61
N SER A 49 93.34 -50.45 98.81
CA SER A 49 91.89 -50.53 99.00
C SER A 49 91.21 -49.26 98.46
N LEU A 50 91.71 -48.08 98.81
CA LEU A 50 91.22 -46.80 98.30
C LEU A 50 91.31 -46.74 96.76
N LEU A 51 92.41 -47.20 96.17
CA LEU A 51 92.57 -47.19 94.72
C LEU A 51 91.56 -48.12 94.02
N ILE A 52 91.28 -49.29 94.60
CA ILE A 52 90.25 -50.21 94.10
C ILE A 52 88.86 -49.56 94.20
N GLU A 53 88.53 -48.92 95.32
CA GLU A 53 87.25 -48.25 95.53
C GLU A 53 87.08 -47.04 94.60
N CYS A 54 88.12 -46.21 94.43
CA CYS A 54 88.12 -45.12 93.46
C CYS A 54 87.94 -45.61 92.02
N ARG A 55 88.59 -46.73 91.65
CA ARG A 55 88.42 -47.34 90.32
C ARG A 55 87.01 -47.88 90.14
N ALA A 56 86.44 -48.54 91.15
CA ALA A 56 85.06 -49.03 91.13
C ALA A 56 84.06 -47.88 90.97
N THR A 57 84.25 -46.80 91.73
CA THR A 57 83.42 -45.59 91.68
C THR A 57 83.51 -44.90 90.31
N ARG A 58 84.72 -44.74 89.77
CA ARG A 58 84.92 -44.20 88.41
C ARG A 58 84.23 -45.04 87.34
N ASN A 59 84.34 -46.37 87.43
CA ASN A 59 83.68 -47.28 86.50
C ASN A 59 82.16 -47.21 86.62
N PHE A 60 81.63 -47.03 87.83
CA PHE A 60 80.20 -46.81 88.05
C PHE A 60 79.73 -45.51 87.38
N PHE A 61 80.43 -44.40 87.58
CA PHE A 61 80.11 -43.13 86.92
C PHE A 61 80.15 -43.23 85.39
N ALA A 62 81.17 -43.88 84.82
CA ALA A 62 81.24 -44.07 83.36
C ALA A 62 80.06 -44.90 82.82
N ARG A 63 79.60 -45.91 83.56
CA ARG A 63 78.40 -46.69 83.19
C ARG A 63 77.12 -45.86 83.32
N LEU A 64 77.02 -45.02 84.35
CA LEU A 64 75.89 -44.12 84.55
C LEU A 64 75.82 -43.09 83.41
N GLU A 65 76.93 -42.46 83.05
CA GLU A 65 77.03 -41.52 81.92
C GLU A 65 76.61 -42.20 80.61
N GLY A 66 77.07 -43.43 80.36
CA GLY A 66 76.65 -44.22 79.20
C GLY A 66 75.15 -44.49 79.17
N ALA A 67 74.55 -44.89 80.29
CA ALA A 67 73.11 -45.12 80.39
C ALA A 67 72.29 -43.84 80.20
N ILE A 68 72.76 -42.69 80.71
CA ILE A 68 72.12 -41.39 80.50
C ILE A 68 72.18 -41.01 79.01
N ALA A 69 73.32 -41.18 78.35
CA ALA A 69 73.45 -40.90 76.92
C ALA A 69 72.51 -41.77 76.07
N GLU A 70 72.39 -43.06 76.40
CA GLU A 70 71.46 -43.98 75.72
C GLU A 70 69.99 -43.56 75.93
N LEU A 71 69.61 -43.18 77.15
CA LEU A 71 68.27 -42.66 77.43
C LEU A 71 67.98 -41.35 76.65
N ILE A 72 68.96 -40.46 76.54
CA ILE A 72 68.84 -39.22 75.76
C ILE A 72 68.62 -39.52 74.28
N GLU A 73 69.38 -40.44 73.69
CA GLU A 73 69.20 -40.81 72.28
C GLU A 73 67.88 -41.55 72.04
N LEU A 74 67.46 -42.45 72.94
CA LEU A 74 66.15 -43.09 72.85
C LEU A 74 65.01 -42.08 72.94
N GLN A 75 65.11 -41.10 73.84
CA GLN A 75 64.12 -40.02 73.95
C GLN A 75 64.11 -39.17 72.68
N LYS A 76 65.26 -38.79 72.15
CA LYS A 76 65.40 -37.98 70.92
C LYS A 76 64.75 -38.68 69.73
N VAL A 77 65.10 -39.94 69.49
CA VAL A 77 64.51 -40.75 68.41
C VAL A 77 63.00 -40.93 68.61
N GLY A 78 62.55 -41.13 69.86
CA GLY A 78 61.14 -41.22 70.20
C GLY A 78 60.36 -39.94 69.84
N VAL A 79 60.90 -38.77 70.22
CA VAL A 79 60.31 -37.46 69.94
C VAL A 79 60.29 -37.18 68.43
N GLU A 80 61.39 -37.42 67.71
CA GLU A 80 61.45 -37.24 66.26
C GLU A 80 60.44 -38.15 65.53
N LYS A 81 60.31 -39.40 65.96
CA LYS A 81 59.33 -40.34 65.40
C LYS A 81 57.90 -39.87 65.66
N GLN A 82 57.60 -39.39 66.88
CA GLN A 82 56.29 -38.84 67.20
C GLN A 82 55.97 -37.58 66.38
N ALA A 83 56.92 -36.64 66.27
CA ALA A 83 56.76 -35.44 65.46
C ALA A 83 56.49 -35.80 63.98
N THR A 84 57.20 -36.79 63.44
CA THR A 84 57.01 -37.26 62.07
C THR A 84 55.65 -37.93 61.87
N MET A 85 55.21 -38.79 62.79
CA MET A 85 53.88 -39.42 62.72
C MET A 85 52.76 -38.39 62.79
N VAL A 86 52.89 -37.39 63.67
CA VAL A 86 51.93 -36.28 63.77
C VAL A 86 51.91 -35.48 62.47
N ALA A 87 53.07 -35.11 61.92
CA ALA A 87 53.15 -34.35 60.67
C ALA A 87 52.54 -35.12 59.49
N GLN A 88 52.83 -36.42 59.36
CA GLN A 88 52.28 -37.27 58.31
C GLN A 88 50.77 -37.49 58.45
N SER A 89 50.27 -37.75 59.66
CA SER A 89 48.84 -37.89 59.93
C SER A 89 48.09 -36.59 59.62
N LEU A 90 48.64 -35.46 60.05
CA LEU A 90 48.09 -34.14 59.80
C LEU A 90 48.09 -33.82 58.29
N ALA A 91 49.18 -34.11 57.57
CA ALA A 91 49.27 -33.94 56.13
C ALA A 91 48.26 -34.84 55.38
N SER A 92 48.08 -36.08 55.81
CA SER A 92 47.11 -36.99 55.19
C SER A 92 45.66 -36.56 55.45
N MET A 93 45.33 -36.18 56.68
CA MET A 93 44.01 -35.70 57.07
C MET A 93 43.66 -34.41 56.34
N LEU A 94 44.56 -33.41 56.39
CA LEU A 94 44.35 -32.13 55.70
C LEU A 94 44.38 -32.30 54.19
N GLY A 95 45.33 -33.02 53.62
CA GLY A 95 45.41 -33.16 52.16
C GLY A 95 44.19 -33.89 51.61
N THR A 96 44.03 -35.15 51.99
CA THR A 96 43.07 -36.03 51.32
C THR A 96 41.62 -35.79 51.74
N ASN A 97 41.35 -35.44 53.02
CA ASN A 97 39.97 -35.21 53.44
C ASN A 97 39.49 -33.82 53.06
N LEU A 98 40.35 -32.79 53.14
CA LEU A 98 39.96 -31.45 52.72
C LEU A 98 39.71 -31.41 51.22
N GLU A 99 40.57 -32.03 50.41
CA GLU A 99 40.36 -32.14 48.96
C GLU A 99 39.03 -32.84 48.64
N LYS A 100 38.75 -33.96 49.31
CA LYS A 100 37.46 -34.66 49.16
C LYS A 100 36.28 -33.80 49.60
N PHE A 101 36.39 -33.10 50.73
CA PHE A 101 35.33 -32.25 51.24
C PHE A 101 35.06 -31.07 50.30
N ILE A 102 36.10 -30.37 49.86
CA ILE A 102 36.02 -29.29 48.87
C ILE A 102 35.39 -29.80 47.58
N THR A 103 35.87 -30.93 47.05
CA THR A 103 35.32 -31.51 45.82
C THR A 103 33.86 -31.88 45.98
N ASN A 104 33.48 -32.44 47.13
CA ASN A 104 32.10 -32.81 47.43
C ASN A 104 31.19 -31.59 47.58
N GLU A 105 31.64 -30.56 48.28
CA GLU A 105 30.91 -29.30 48.47
C GLU A 105 30.74 -28.56 47.14
N PHE A 106 31.79 -28.54 46.32
CA PHE A 106 31.74 -27.93 45.00
C PHE A 106 30.78 -28.68 44.07
N LYS A 107 30.88 -30.01 44.04
CA LYS A 107 30.05 -30.87 43.18
C LYS A 107 28.58 -30.87 43.57
N ASN A 108 28.28 -30.92 44.87
CA ASN A 108 26.91 -31.16 45.34
C ASN A 108 26.17 -29.90 45.77
N THR A 109 26.88 -28.83 46.14
CA THR A 109 26.27 -27.58 46.59
C THR A 109 26.46 -26.47 45.56
N VAL A 110 27.71 -26.16 45.21
CA VAL A 110 28.04 -25.01 44.36
C VAL A 110 27.52 -25.21 42.94
N VAL A 111 27.87 -26.32 42.29
CA VAL A 111 27.47 -26.60 40.90
C VAL A 111 25.95 -26.63 40.75
N PRO A 112 25.17 -27.36 41.57
CA PRO A 112 23.70 -27.38 41.44
C PRO A 112 23.06 -26.01 41.71
N THR A 113 23.61 -25.23 42.65
CA THR A 113 23.12 -23.86 42.90
C THR A 113 23.33 -22.96 41.68
N ILE A 114 24.52 -23.02 41.07
CA ILE A 114 24.81 -22.27 39.84
C ILE A 114 23.87 -22.72 38.72
N VAL A 115 23.70 -24.03 38.51
CA VAL A 115 22.79 -24.57 37.48
C VAL A 115 21.37 -24.08 37.72
N ASN A 116 20.86 -24.15 38.94
CA ASN A 116 19.51 -23.70 39.28
C ASN A 116 19.33 -22.19 39.03
N VAL A 117 20.29 -21.35 39.43
CA VAL A 117 20.23 -19.90 39.15
C VAL A 117 20.28 -19.62 37.65
N VAL A 118 21.12 -20.33 36.90
CA VAL A 118 21.19 -20.21 35.43
C VAL A 118 19.88 -20.64 34.77
N ASP A 119 19.25 -21.71 35.24
CA ASP A 119 17.98 -22.18 34.69
C ASP A 119 16.83 -21.22 35.03
N LEU A 120 16.76 -20.71 36.27
CA LEU A 120 15.78 -19.71 36.67
C LEU A 120 15.92 -18.42 35.85
N THR A 121 17.14 -17.93 35.67
CA THR A 121 17.39 -16.73 34.85
C THR A 121 17.06 -16.98 33.38
N ARG A 122 17.36 -18.17 32.83
CA ARG A 122 16.94 -18.54 31.47
C ARG A 122 15.42 -18.53 31.31
N CYS A 123 14.69 -19.10 32.26
CA CYS A 123 13.23 -19.09 32.26
C CYS A 123 12.66 -17.67 32.37
N GLU A 124 13.20 -16.84 33.26
CA GLU A 124 12.77 -15.45 33.41
C GLU A 124 13.03 -14.64 32.14
N ILE A 125 14.21 -14.77 31.52
CA ILE A 125 14.54 -14.09 30.26
C ILE A 125 13.57 -14.54 29.16
N SER A 126 13.29 -15.84 29.05
CA SER A 126 12.37 -16.37 28.03
C SER A 126 10.94 -15.82 28.23
N GLY A 127 10.44 -15.82 29.46
CA GLY A 127 9.12 -15.27 29.77
C GLY A 127 9.01 -13.75 29.55
N ARG A 128 10.06 -12.99 29.89
CA ARG A 128 10.14 -11.56 29.57
C ARG A 128 10.18 -11.32 28.06
N LEU A 129 10.90 -12.18 27.31
CA LEU A 129 10.99 -12.08 25.85
C LEU A 129 9.64 -12.37 25.19
N GLU A 130 8.94 -13.43 25.59
CA GLU A 130 7.58 -13.74 25.09
C GLU A 130 6.59 -12.60 25.39
N THR A 131 6.64 -12.05 26.60
CA THR A 131 5.82 -10.90 26.99
C THR A 131 6.14 -9.66 26.13
N THR A 132 7.43 -9.39 25.91
CA THR A 132 7.89 -8.28 25.07
C THR A 132 7.45 -8.47 23.62
N GLU A 133 7.57 -9.68 23.09
CA GLU A 133 7.10 -10.04 21.75
C GLU A 133 5.60 -9.79 21.60
N ALA A 134 4.79 -10.23 22.57
CA ALA A 134 3.34 -10.00 22.57
C ALA A 134 3.00 -8.50 22.57
N ILE A 135 3.69 -7.70 23.39
CA ILE A 135 3.50 -6.24 23.45
C ILE A 135 3.89 -5.58 22.12
N ILE A 136 5.03 -5.97 21.53
CA ILE A 136 5.49 -5.43 20.24
C ILE A 136 4.51 -5.79 19.12
N ARG A 137 4.04 -7.05 19.07
CA ARG A 137 3.07 -7.51 18.09
C ARG A 137 1.77 -6.72 18.19
N GLU A 138 1.24 -6.57 19.40
CA GLU A 138 0.03 -5.81 19.67
C GLU A 138 0.19 -4.32 19.34
N SER A 139 1.31 -3.72 19.73
CA SER A 139 1.66 -2.33 19.42
C SER A 139 1.74 -2.09 17.91
N THR A 140 2.39 -3.02 17.18
CA THR A 140 2.51 -2.96 15.72
C THR A 140 1.13 -3.06 15.05
N ILE A 141 0.30 -4.01 15.49
CA ILE A 141 -1.08 -4.15 14.98
C ILE A 141 -1.88 -2.87 15.22
N LYS A 142 -1.79 -2.28 16.42
CA LYS A 142 -2.44 -1.01 16.74
C LYS A 142 -1.91 0.15 15.92
N ALA A 143 -0.60 0.24 15.70
CA ALA A 143 0.01 1.29 14.91
C ALA A 143 -0.43 1.21 13.45
N VAL A 144 -0.42 0.02 12.85
CA VAL A 144 -0.86 -0.21 11.47
C VAL A 144 -2.36 0.03 11.29
N LYS A 145 -3.18 -0.39 12.27
CA LYS A 145 -4.63 -0.15 12.27
C LYS A 145 -5.02 1.23 12.78
N SER A 146 -4.05 2.06 13.16
CA SER A 146 -4.35 3.39 13.66
C SER A 146 -4.99 4.23 12.56
N LYS A 147 -5.98 5.04 12.94
CA LYS A 147 -6.63 5.96 12.02
C LYS A 147 -5.61 6.85 11.30
N VAL A 148 -4.56 7.29 12.01
CA VAL A 148 -3.49 8.12 11.43
C VAL A 148 -2.75 7.41 10.30
N MET A 149 -2.36 6.15 10.50
CA MET A 149 -1.66 5.38 9.46
C MET A 149 -2.59 5.10 8.28
N PHE A 150 -3.84 4.72 8.57
CA PHE A 150 -4.84 4.49 7.54
C PHE A 150 -5.12 5.75 6.71
N ASP A 151 -5.32 6.90 7.36
CA ASP A 151 -5.57 8.18 6.71
C ASP A 151 -4.35 8.61 5.86
N ALA A 152 -3.12 8.39 6.36
CA ALA A 152 -1.89 8.67 5.60
C ALA A 152 -1.78 7.79 4.34
N VAL A 153 -2.10 6.50 4.44
CA VAL A 153 -2.13 5.59 3.27
C VAL A 153 -3.25 5.97 2.31
N ALA A 154 -4.45 6.27 2.82
CA ALA A 154 -5.58 6.69 2.01
C ALA A 154 -5.29 7.99 1.26
N GLN A 155 -4.65 8.96 1.90
CA GLN A 155 -4.24 10.22 1.29
C GLN A 155 -3.15 10.02 0.23
N ALA A 156 -2.11 9.24 0.53
CA ALA A 156 -1.06 8.91 -0.44
C ALA A 156 -1.63 8.16 -1.66
N THR A 157 -2.57 7.24 -1.44
CA THR A 157 -3.25 6.52 -2.51
C THR A 157 -4.15 7.44 -3.33
N GLY A 158 -4.95 8.28 -2.66
CA GLY A 158 -5.85 9.24 -3.31
C GLY A 158 -5.09 10.20 -4.21
N THR A 159 -3.99 10.77 -3.73
CA THR A 159 -3.14 11.69 -4.51
C THR A 159 -2.47 10.99 -5.70
N ALA A 160 -1.97 9.76 -5.53
CA ALA A 160 -1.38 9.00 -6.63
C ALA A 160 -2.42 8.64 -7.70
N VAL A 161 -3.61 8.19 -7.29
CA VAL A 161 -4.66 7.73 -8.21
C VAL A 161 -5.40 8.88 -8.89
N GLN A 162 -5.62 10.00 -8.20
CA GLN A 162 -6.36 11.15 -8.75
C GLN A 162 -5.77 11.64 -10.06
N SER A 163 -4.45 11.84 -10.11
CA SER A 163 -3.76 12.29 -11.32
C SER A 163 -3.95 11.31 -12.50
N GLN A 164 -3.92 10.01 -12.23
CA GLN A 164 -4.09 8.97 -13.24
C GLN A 164 -5.54 8.91 -13.73
N VAL A 165 -6.52 9.03 -12.83
CA VAL A 165 -7.95 9.04 -13.19
C VAL A 165 -8.27 10.26 -14.05
N GLU A 166 -7.81 11.44 -13.65
CA GLU A 166 -8.03 12.67 -14.42
C GLU A 166 -7.36 12.60 -15.80
N ALA A 167 -6.13 12.08 -15.89
CA ALA A 167 -5.42 11.91 -17.15
C ALA A 167 -6.15 10.91 -18.07
N THR A 168 -6.60 9.78 -17.54
CA THR A 168 -7.32 8.76 -18.31
C THR A 168 -8.70 9.27 -18.76
N CYS A 169 -9.40 10.04 -17.91
CA CYS A 169 -10.69 10.62 -18.26
C CYS A 169 -10.55 11.66 -19.38
N ARG A 170 -9.52 12.53 -19.30
CA ARG A 170 -9.17 13.45 -20.40
C ARG A 170 -8.85 12.70 -21.68
N ASP A 171 -8.04 11.65 -21.60
CA ASP A 171 -7.67 10.82 -22.75
C ASP A 171 -8.89 10.16 -23.42
N ILE A 172 -9.80 9.58 -22.64
CA ILE A 172 -11.05 9.00 -23.16
C ILE A 172 -11.93 10.08 -23.81
N MET A 173 -12.04 11.25 -23.17
CA MET A 173 -12.85 12.34 -23.73
C MET A 173 -12.29 12.80 -25.08
N GLU A 174 -10.98 13.03 -25.17
CA GLU A 174 -10.32 13.55 -26.37
C GLU A 174 -10.18 12.50 -27.48
N ASN A 175 -9.79 11.27 -27.14
CA ASN A 175 -9.41 10.26 -28.13
C ASN A 175 -10.51 9.25 -28.45
N VAL A 176 -11.58 9.20 -27.66
CA VAL A 176 -12.69 8.24 -27.87
C VAL A 176 -14.03 8.96 -28.05
N LEU A 177 -14.45 9.78 -27.07
CA LEU A 177 -15.79 10.38 -27.07
C LEU A 177 -15.95 11.44 -28.15
N MET A 178 -15.03 12.42 -28.23
CA MET A 178 -15.10 13.48 -29.24
C MET A 178 -15.10 12.93 -30.68
N PRO A 179 -14.17 12.03 -31.08
CA PRO A 179 -14.18 11.44 -32.42
C PRO A 179 -15.43 10.64 -32.72
N SER A 180 -15.99 9.94 -31.72
CA SER A 180 -17.23 9.18 -31.86
C SER A 180 -18.42 10.10 -32.09
N LEU A 181 -18.50 11.22 -31.35
CA LEU A 181 -19.53 12.23 -31.51
C LEU A 181 -19.43 12.89 -32.89
N ASP A 182 -18.23 13.29 -33.32
CA ASP A 182 -18.01 13.86 -34.65
C ASP A 182 -18.45 12.91 -35.76
N ARG A 183 -18.10 11.62 -35.63
CA ARG A 183 -18.53 10.59 -36.59
C ARG A 183 -20.04 10.39 -36.58
N LEU A 184 -20.70 10.43 -35.42
CA LEU A 184 -22.17 10.35 -35.33
C LEU A 184 -22.81 11.55 -36.04
N CYS A 185 -22.34 12.76 -35.77
CA CYS A 185 -22.82 13.98 -36.43
C CYS A 185 -22.64 13.90 -37.95
N GLN A 186 -21.45 13.51 -38.43
CA GLN A 186 -21.18 13.36 -39.86
C GLN A 186 -22.13 12.35 -40.53
N ASN A 187 -22.37 11.20 -39.87
CA ASN A 187 -23.30 10.19 -40.39
C ASN A 187 -24.75 10.69 -40.40
N LEU A 188 -25.14 11.44 -39.38
CA LEU A 188 -26.50 11.98 -39.25
C LEU A 188 -26.76 13.04 -40.32
N PHE A 189 -25.78 13.92 -40.59
CA PHE A 189 -25.84 14.86 -41.71
C PHE A 189 -25.87 14.17 -43.07
N ALA A 190 -25.07 13.11 -43.27
CA ALA A 190 -25.06 12.35 -44.51
C ALA A 190 -26.42 11.68 -44.77
N GLN A 191 -26.99 11.01 -43.77
CA GLN A 191 -28.32 10.40 -43.88
C GLN A 191 -29.41 11.45 -44.10
N LEU A 192 -29.38 12.57 -43.35
CA LEU A 192 -30.36 13.63 -43.51
C LEU A 192 -30.33 14.19 -44.94
N ASN A 193 -29.14 14.43 -45.49
CA ASN A 193 -28.99 14.91 -46.86
C ASN A 193 -29.47 13.87 -47.88
N GLU A 194 -29.18 12.59 -47.69
CA GLU A 194 -29.64 11.51 -48.57
C GLU A 194 -31.16 11.39 -48.57
N VAL A 195 -31.79 11.40 -47.39
CA VAL A 195 -33.25 11.35 -47.24
C VAL A 195 -33.90 12.58 -47.87
N PHE A 196 -33.32 13.77 -47.65
CA PHE A 196 -33.83 15.01 -48.22
C PHE A 196 -33.73 15.04 -49.75
N GLN A 197 -32.59 14.62 -50.31
CA GLN A 197 -32.41 14.51 -51.76
C GLN A 197 -33.40 13.51 -52.36
N ARG A 198 -33.54 12.33 -51.74
CA ARG A 198 -34.50 11.31 -52.20
C ARG A 198 -35.93 11.83 -52.18
N GLY A 199 -36.35 12.44 -51.07
CA GLY A 199 -37.68 13.04 -50.95
C GLY A 199 -37.93 14.16 -51.96
N THR A 200 -36.90 14.97 -52.26
CA THR A 200 -36.98 16.02 -53.29
C THR A 200 -37.16 15.40 -54.68
N CYS A 201 -36.40 14.36 -55.02
CA CYS A 201 -36.55 13.64 -56.29
C CYS A 201 -37.93 12.99 -56.43
N GLU A 202 -38.42 12.33 -55.39
CA GLU A 202 -39.76 11.71 -55.36
C GLU A 202 -40.87 12.76 -55.52
N PHE A 203 -40.76 13.89 -54.83
CA PHE A 203 -41.70 15.00 -54.96
C PHE A 203 -41.73 15.57 -56.38
N LEU A 204 -40.55 15.82 -56.98
CA LEU A 204 -40.45 16.32 -58.35
C LEU A 204 -41.05 15.32 -59.36
N HIS A 205 -40.83 14.02 -59.14
CA HIS A 205 -41.40 12.98 -59.98
C HIS A 205 -42.94 12.96 -59.90
N GLN A 206 -43.50 13.00 -58.68
CA GLN A 206 -44.96 13.05 -58.46
C GLN A 206 -45.58 14.32 -59.05
N ALA A 207 -44.91 15.47 -58.92
CA ALA A 207 -45.36 16.72 -59.53
C ALA A 207 -45.38 16.62 -61.06
N GLN A 208 -44.36 16.02 -61.66
CA GLN A 208 -44.29 15.83 -63.11
C GLN A 208 -45.38 14.87 -63.61
N GLU A 209 -45.62 13.74 -62.93
CA GLU A 209 -46.70 12.82 -63.28
C GLU A 209 -48.07 13.48 -63.21
N HIS A 210 -48.32 14.30 -62.18
CA HIS A 210 -49.57 15.03 -62.04
C HIS A 210 -49.78 16.05 -63.17
N ILE A 211 -48.73 16.77 -63.56
CA ILE A 211 -48.77 17.70 -64.70
C ILE A 211 -49.06 16.95 -66.00
N ASP A 212 -48.37 15.84 -66.25
CA ASP A 212 -48.54 15.05 -67.46
C ASP A 212 -49.98 14.49 -67.56
N LYS A 213 -50.51 13.93 -66.46
CA LYS A 213 -51.88 13.41 -66.40
C LYS A 213 -52.94 14.50 -66.61
N HIS A 214 -52.80 15.65 -65.96
CA HIS A 214 -53.73 16.77 -66.13
C HIS A 214 -53.72 17.30 -67.57
N ASN A 215 -52.54 17.41 -68.19
CA ASN A 215 -52.43 17.84 -69.58
C ASN A 215 -53.09 16.85 -70.54
N GLU A 216 -52.94 15.55 -70.30
CA GLU A 216 -53.56 14.50 -71.13
C GLU A 216 -55.09 14.52 -71.01
N GLU A 217 -55.62 14.64 -69.78
CA GLU A 217 -57.07 14.77 -69.54
C GLU A 217 -57.64 16.05 -70.15
N GLN A 218 -56.95 17.18 -70.00
CA GLN A 218 -57.36 18.47 -70.57
C GLN A 218 -57.30 18.44 -72.10
N ALA A 219 -56.30 17.79 -72.69
CA ALA A 219 -56.17 17.61 -74.12
C ALA A 219 -57.31 16.75 -74.69
N ALA A 220 -57.62 15.62 -74.05
CA ALA A 220 -58.69 14.73 -74.45
C ALA A 220 -60.07 15.42 -74.38
N GLU A 221 -60.35 16.17 -73.31
CA GLU A 221 -61.61 16.87 -73.15
C GLU A 221 -61.75 18.05 -74.13
N ALA A 222 -60.67 18.81 -74.37
CA ALA A 222 -60.64 19.85 -75.40
C ALA A 222 -60.92 19.26 -76.80
N MET A 223 -60.30 18.12 -77.15
CA MET A 223 -60.53 17.45 -78.44
C MET A 223 -61.99 16.99 -78.58
N LYS A 224 -62.58 16.43 -77.53
CA LYS A 224 -63.99 16.01 -77.50
C LYS A 224 -64.96 17.19 -77.64
N ASN A 225 -64.64 18.33 -77.01
CA ASN A 225 -65.43 19.57 -77.14
C ASN A 225 -65.35 20.15 -78.56
N VAL A 226 -64.16 20.13 -79.18
CA VAL A 226 -64.01 20.52 -80.60
C VAL A 226 -64.80 19.57 -81.50
N GLN A 227 -64.68 18.26 -81.30
CA GLN A 227 -65.37 17.26 -82.10
C GLN A 227 -66.90 17.42 -82.03
N SER A 228 -67.46 17.60 -80.83
CA SER A 228 -68.90 17.82 -80.65
C SER A 228 -69.38 19.15 -81.22
N THR A 229 -68.56 20.21 -81.16
CA THR A 229 -68.88 21.51 -81.76
C THR A 229 -68.89 21.44 -83.28
N VAL A 230 -67.89 20.77 -83.87
CA VAL A 230 -67.84 20.52 -85.31
C VAL A 230 -69.05 19.69 -85.73
N ASP A 231 -69.34 18.57 -85.07
CA ASP A 231 -70.50 17.73 -85.39
C ASP A 231 -71.83 18.50 -85.34
N ARG A 232 -72.02 19.34 -84.30
CA ARG A 232 -73.22 20.19 -84.19
C ARG A 232 -73.31 21.22 -85.32
N SER A 233 -72.20 21.87 -85.67
CA SER A 233 -72.18 22.85 -86.76
C SER A 233 -72.47 22.22 -88.12
N LEU A 234 -71.92 21.02 -88.36
CA LEU A 234 -72.12 20.26 -89.58
C LEU A 234 -73.57 19.77 -89.71
N GLN A 235 -74.14 19.21 -88.64
CA GLN A 235 -75.55 18.81 -88.62
C GLN A 235 -76.48 20.01 -88.87
N THR A 236 -76.17 21.17 -88.30
CA THR A 236 -76.95 22.40 -88.51
C THR A 236 -76.86 22.87 -89.97
N PHE A 237 -75.65 22.90 -90.54
CA PHE A 237 -75.44 23.28 -91.94
C PHE A 237 -76.17 22.34 -92.91
N LEU A 238 -76.06 21.02 -92.71
CA LEU A 238 -76.76 20.03 -93.51
C LEU A 238 -78.28 20.22 -93.45
N ARG A 239 -78.84 20.37 -92.24
CA ARG A 239 -80.28 20.61 -92.06
C ARG A 239 -80.75 21.88 -92.78
N ASP A 240 -80.00 22.97 -92.66
CA ASP A 240 -80.41 24.28 -93.17
C ASP A 240 -80.26 24.39 -94.70
N HIS A 241 -79.35 23.61 -95.34
CA HIS A 241 -79.16 23.63 -96.80
C HIS A 241 -79.84 22.46 -97.55
N GLN A 242 -80.22 21.36 -96.88
CA GLN A 242 -80.94 20.22 -97.47
C GLN A 242 -82.39 20.56 -97.89
N ALA A 243 -82.96 21.63 -97.33
CA ALA A 243 -84.30 22.11 -97.69
C ALA A 243 -84.31 23.08 -98.88
N ALA A 244 -83.20 23.75 -99.18
CA ALA A 244 -83.19 24.93 -100.05
C ALA A 244 -82.71 24.68 -101.49
N LEU A 245 -81.94 23.61 -101.77
CA LEU A 245 -81.11 23.57 -103.00
C LEU A 245 -81.12 22.26 -103.81
N VAL A 246 -81.84 21.18 -103.43
CA VAL A 246 -81.68 19.88 -104.11
C VAL A 246 -83.02 19.26 -104.56
N PRO A 247 -83.26 19.07 -105.88
CA PRO A 247 -84.37 18.30 -106.42
C PRO A 247 -84.36 16.82 -105.96
N PRO A 248 -85.53 16.16 -105.82
CA PRO A 248 -85.64 14.84 -105.18
C PRO A 248 -84.75 13.74 -105.80
N ASP A 249 -84.47 13.80 -107.11
CA ASP A 249 -83.68 12.78 -107.83
C ASP A 249 -82.16 12.86 -107.59
N PHE A 250 -81.65 13.97 -107.05
CA PHE A 250 -80.21 14.16 -106.78
C PHE A 250 -79.87 14.17 -105.29
N ARG A 251 -80.86 13.95 -104.42
CA ARG A 251 -80.71 14.10 -102.96
C ARG A 251 -79.75 13.08 -102.34
N ALA A 252 -79.88 11.81 -102.69
CA ALA A 252 -79.01 10.74 -102.18
C ALA A 252 -77.53 10.87 -102.64
N PRO A 253 -77.22 11.05 -103.94
CA PRO A 253 -75.82 11.21 -104.37
C PRO A 253 -75.21 12.54 -103.91
N PHE A 254 -76.01 13.61 -103.75
CA PHE A 254 -75.54 14.86 -103.15
C PHE A 254 -75.26 14.70 -101.65
N GLU A 255 -76.15 14.05 -100.90
CA GLU A 255 -75.96 13.76 -99.48
C GLU A 255 -74.74 12.87 -99.23
N GLU A 256 -74.49 11.88 -100.09
CA GLU A 256 -73.30 11.04 -100.00
C GLU A 256 -72.01 11.79 -100.40
N ALA A 257 -72.03 12.59 -101.48
CA ALA A 257 -70.87 13.38 -101.89
C ALA A 257 -70.52 14.48 -100.86
N VAL A 258 -71.52 15.17 -100.31
CA VAL A 258 -71.33 16.15 -99.24
C VAL A 258 -70.87 15.45 -97.97
N ASN A 259 -71.51 14.37 -97.52
CA ASN A 259 -71.07 13.65 -96.32
C ASN A 259 -69.64 13.11 -96.47
N ASN A 260 -69.24 12.60 -97.63
CA ASN A 260 -67.88 12.14 -97.87
C ASN A 260 -66.86 13.29 -97.88
N ALA A 261 -67.17 14.42 -98.54
CA ALA A 261 -66.31 15.60 -98.52
C ALA A 261 -66.19 16.20 -97.11
N LEU A 262 -67.29 16.17 -96.35
CA LEU A 262 -67.37 16.67 -94.97
C LEU A 262 -66.65 15.77 -93.99
N GLN A 263 -66.76 14.45 -94.14
CA GLN A 263 -65.97 13.46 -93.41
C GLN A 263 -64.49 13.64 -93.70
N GLY A 264 -64.10 13.84 -94.97
CA GLY A 264 -62.72 14.14 -95.35
C GLY A 264 -62.19 15.42 -94.69
N LEU A 265 -62.99 16.49 -94.69
CA LEU A 265 -62.65 17.75 -94.02
C LEU A 265 -62.57 17.59 -92.49
N LYS A 266 -63.52 16.86 -91.88
CA LYS A 266 -63.57 16.57 -90.44
C LYS A 266 -62.32 15.81 -90.02
N THR A 267 -61.99 14.72 -90.71
CA THR A 267 -60.80 13.93 -90.41
C THR A 267 -59.53 14.75 -90.63
N GLY A 268 -59.45 15.54 -91.70
CA GLY A 268 -58.32 16.42 -91.98
C GLY A 268 -58.10 17.50 -90.91
N LEU A 269 -59.16 18.17 -90.46
CA LEU A 269 -59.09 19.18 -89.41
C LEU A 269 -58.74 18.59 -88.05
N VAL A 270 -59.35 17.47 -87.67
CA VAL A 270 -59.03 16.77 -86.42
C VAL A 270 -57.56 16.33 -86.41
N GLN A 271 -57.07 15.78 -87.52
CA GLN A 271 -55.68 15.33 -87.63
C GLN A 271 -54.67 16.49 -87.64
N ALA A 272 -54.99 17.61 -88.30
CA ALA A 272 -54.16 18.81 -88.30
C ALA A 272 -54.10 19.46 -86.91
N LEU A 273 -55.22 19.51 -86.18
CA LEU A 273 -55.29 20.07 -84.84
C LEU A 273 -54.54 19.19 -83.83
N ALA A 274 -54.70 17.87 -83.93
CA ALA A 274 -53.96 16.90 -83.12
C ALA A 274 -52.43 17.04 -83.32
N GLY A 275 -51.97 17.18 -84.57
CA GLY A 275 -50.55 17.36 -84.87
C GLY A 275 -49.96 18.71 -84.39
N GLN A 276 -50.76 19.78 -84.39
CA GLN A 276 -50.37 21.07 -83.81
C GLN A 276 -50.24 20.98 -82.28
N GLN A 277 -51.18 20.30 -81.63
CA GLN A 277 -51.19 20.14 -80.18
C GLN A 277 -50.02 19.27 -79.69
N GLU A 278 -49.72 18.16 -80.37
CA GLU A 278 -48.59 17.30 -80.02
C GLU A 278 -47.25 18.05 -80.11
N LYS A 279 -47.07 18.90 -81.14
CA LYS A 279 -45.87 19.75 -81.25
C LYS A 279 -45.76 20.77 -80.12
N LEU A 280 -46.86 21.41 -79.74
CA LEU A 280 -46.84 22.42 -78.68
C LEU A 280 -46.50 21.78 -77.32
N VAL A 281 -47.15 20.66 -76.99
CA VAL A 281 -46.92 19.91 -75.74
C VAL A 281 -45.48 19.40 -75.68
N ASN A 282 -44.95 18.84 -76.77
CA ASN A 282 -43.57 18.35 -76.80
C ASN A 282 -42.53 19.47 -76.65
N THR A 283 -42.82 20.67 -77.16
CA THR A 283 -41.93 21.82 -77.03
C THR A 283 -41.94 22.33 -75.59
N LEU A 284 -43.12 22.47 -74.98
CA LEU A 284 -43.27 22.90 -73.60
C LEU A 284 -42.64 21.91 -72.60
N LYS A 285 -42.83 20.60 -72.82
CA LYS A 285 -42.23 19.54 -71.98
C LYS A 285 -40.71 19.59 -72.00
N LYS A 286 -40.08 19.86 -73.16
CA LYS A 286 -38.62 20.00 -73.26
C LYS A 286 -38.10 21.24 -72.51
N GLU A 287 -38.83 22.35 -72.59
CA GLU A 287 -38.42 23.61 -71.97
C GLU A 287 -38.51 23.54 -70.43
N ILE A 288 -39.60 23.01 -69.89
CA ILE A 288 -39.80 22.81 -68.44
C ILE A 288 -38.77 21.82 -67.89
N HIS A 289 -38.53 20.70 -68.59
CA HIS A 289 -37.57 19.69 -68.13
C HIS A 289 -36.12 20.19 -68.16
N GLY A 290 -35.78 21.07 -69.11
CA GLY A 290 -34.46 21.73 -69.15
C GLY A 290 -34.24 22.65 -67.95
N VAL A 291 -35.18 23.58 -67.71
CA VAL A 291 -35.08 24.57 -66.63
C VAL A 291 -35.08 23.90 -65.24
N LEU A 292 -35.89 22.85 -65.05
CA LEU A 292 -35.95 22.13 -63.78
C LEU A 292 -34.69 21.30 -63.50
N LYS A 293 -34.10 20.68 -64.53
CA LYS A 293 -32.86 19.92 -64.38
C LYS A 293 -31.68 20.83 -64.03
N GLU A 294 -31.64 22.04 -64.59
CA GLU A 294 -30.59 23.02 -64.34
C GLU A 294 -30.72 23.65 -62.94
N SER A 295 -31.94 23.94 -62.47
CA SER A 295 -32.17 24.46 -61.11
C SER A 295 -31.86 23.44 -60.02
N VAL A 296 -32.18 22.16 -60.22
CA VAL A 296 -31.85 21.08 -59.28
C VAL A 296 -30.35 20.79 -59.26
N ALA A 297 -29.66 20.85 -60.41
CA ALA A 297 -28.20 20.67 -60.48
C ALA A 297 -27.44 21.83 -59.78
N ALA A 298 -27.93 23.06 -59.92
CA ALA A 298 -27.36 24.22 -59.24
C ALA A 298 -27.54 24.14 -57.71
N ALA A 299 -28.74 23.76 -57.23
CA ALA A 299 -29.01 23.59 -55.81
C ALA A 299 -28.21 22.43 -55.17
N ALA A 300 -27.96 21.36 -55.93
CA ALA A 300 -27.12 20.24 -55.48
C ALA A 300 -25.62 20.61 -55.43
N ALA A 301 -25.15 21.49 -56.32
CA ALA A 301 -23.76 21.95 -56.36
C ALA A 301 -23.43 22.96 -55.24
N GLU A 302 -24.37 23.84 -54.88
CA GLU A 302 -24.20 24.81 -53.78
C GLU A 302 -24.13 24.15 -52.39
N GLY A 303 -24.80 22.99 -52.22
CA GLY A 303 -24.70 22.18 -51.01
C GLY A 303 -23.32 21.55 -50.78
N ALA A 304 -22.52 21.35 -51.84
CA ALA A 304 -21.16 20.81 -51.74
C ALA A 304 -20.09 21.88 -51.50
N ALA A 305 -20.35 23.14 -51.89
CA ALA A 305 -19.40 24.25 -51.77
C ALA A 305 -19.47 25.00 -50.42
N SER A 306 -20.51 24.77 -49.61
CA SER A 306 -20.72 25.45 -48.33
C SER A 306 -20.27 24.60 -47.14
N ARG A 307 -19.01 24.15 -47.16
CA ARG A 307 -18.32 23.77 -45.91
C ARG A 307 -17.74 25.04 -45.31
N SER A 308 -18.24 25.40 -44.12
CA SER A 308 -17.77 26.48 -43.23
C SER A 308 -18.54 27.80 -43.31
N LYS A 309 -19.77 27.81 -42.77
CA LYS A 309 -20.31 28.78 -41.81
C LYS A 309 -21.82 28.57 -41.72
N MET A 310 -22.23 27.70 -40.79
CA MET A 310 -23.62 27.56 -40.40
C MET A 310 -24.00 28.79 -39.56
N ALA A 311 -24.62 29.78 -40.20
CA ALA A 311 -25.36 30.84 -39.53
C ALA A 311 -26.82 30.70 -39.96
N THR A 312 -27.59 29.97 -39.16
CA THR A 312 -29.06 30.10 -39.15
C THR A 312 -29.42 31.51 -38.69
N PRO A 313 -30.36 32.21 -39.35
CA PRO A 313 -30.79 33.53 -38.91
C PRO A 313 -31.73 33.37 -37.71
N ILE A 314 -31.16 33.26 -36.52
CA ILE A 314 -31.86 33.58 -35.29
C ILE A 314 -31.54 35.05 -35.03
N SER A 315 -32.53 35.92 -35.18
CA SER A 315 -32.43 37.31 -34.80
C SER A 315 -32.27 37.38 -33.28
N PHE A 316 -31.03 37.35 -32.79
CA PHE A 316 -30.72 37.67 -31.40
C PHE A 316 -31.04 39.15 -31.20
N ALA A 317 -32.16 39.43 -30.54
CA ALA A 317 -32.33 40.71 -29.87
C ALA A 317 -31.16 40.86 -28.89
N GLU A 318 -30.49 42.00 -28.96
CA GLU A 318 -29.33 42.33 -28.13
C GLU A 318 -29.67 42.08 -26.64
N PRO A 319 -28.86 41.30 -25.90
CA PRO A 319 -29.20 40.81 -24.55
C PRO A 319 -29.56 41.93 -23.56
N VAL A 320 -29.04 43.13 -23.80
CA VAL A 320 -29.33 44.35 -23.02
C VAL A 320 -30.78 44.81 -23.18
N ILE A 321 -31.37 44.69 -24.37
CA ILE A 321 -32.75 45.11 -24.65
C ILE A 321 -33.73 44.13 -23.99
N VAL A 322 -33.40 42.83 -24.02
CA VAL A 322 -34.24 41.80 -23.39
C VAL A 322 -34.24 41.95 -21.87
N LEU A 323 -33.08 42.22 -21.25
CA LEU A 323 -33.00 42.47 -19.82
C LEU A 323 -33.80 43.72 -19.41
N GLN A 324 -33.73 44.80 -20.19
CA GLN A 324 -34.49 46.02 -19.92
C GLN A 324 -36.01 45.79 -20.03
N GLN A 325 -36.45 44.96 -20.98
CA GLN A 325 -37.85 44.59 -21.14
C GLN A 325 -38.34 43.70 -19.99
N ILE A 326 -37.51 42.76 -19.51
CA ILE A 326 -37.78 41.94 -18.33
C ILE A 326 -37.93 42.83 -17.08
N THR A 327 -37.01 43.78 -16.85
CA THR A 327 -37.12 44.71 -15.71
C THR A 327 -38.43 45.52 -15.73
N LEU A 328 -38.91 45.89 -16.92
CA LEU A 328 -40.16 46.64 -17.09
C LEU A 328 -41.39 45.76 -16.78
N LEU A 329 -41.40 44.51 -17.26
CA LEU A 329 -42.44 43.52 -16.95
C LEU A 329 -42.50 43.20 -15.44
N MET A 330 -41.34 43.14 -14.78
CA MET A 330 -41.23 42.94 -13.34
C MET A 330 -41.79 44.12 -12.55
N ARG A 331 -41.51 45.35 -12.97
CA ARG A 331 -42.12 46.57 -12.39
C ARG A 331 -43.63 46.65 -12.60
N GLN A 332 -44.16 46.08 -13.68
CA GLN A 332 -45.60 46.02 -13.97
C GLN A 332 -46.31 44.87 -13.23
N GLY A 333 -45.59 44.06 -12.44
CA GLY A 333 -46.15 42.91 -11.71
C GLY A 333 -46.50 41.72 -12.60
N GLN A 334 -46.04 41.70 -13.85
CA GLN A 334 -46.27 40.62 -14.81
C GLN A 334 -45.17 39.56 -14.75
N TYR A 335 -45.02 38.94 -13.57
CA TYR A 335 -43.93 38.01 -13.26
C TYR A 335 -43.88 36.81 -14.23
N ASN A 336 -45.03 36.23 -14.59
CA ASN A 336 -45.05 35.05 -15.48
C ASN A 336 -44.49 35.35 -16.87
N MET A 337 -44.76 36.53 -17.44
CA MET A 337 -44.22 36.92 -18.74
C MET A 337 -42.74 37.28 -18.67
N ALA A 338 -42.33 37.95 -17.59
CA ALA A 338 -40.92 38.22 -17.33
C ALA A 338 -40.09 36.94 -17.24
N PHE A 339 -40.58 35.92 -16.52
CA PHE A 339 -39.90 34.63 -16.39
C PHE A 339 -39.92 33.81 -17.69
N GLN A 340 -41.02 33.80 -18.44
CA GLN A 340 -41.06 33.13 -19.74
C GLN A 340 -40.07 33.75 -20.74
N GLN A 341 -39.89 35.06 -20.68
CA GLN A 341 -38.94 35.77 -21.53
C GLN A 341 -37.49 35.64 -21.05
N ALA A 342 -37.24 35.47 -19.75
CA ALA A 342 -35.91 35.11 -19.23
C ALA A 342 -35.52 33.67 -19.63
N LEU A 343 -36.47 32.73 -19.57
CA LEU A 343 -36.27 31.33 -19.95
C LEU A 343 -36.10 31.14 -21.45
N SER A 344 -36.70 32.00 -22.28
CA SER A 344 -36.55 31.92 -23.75
C SER A 344 -35.15 32.32 -24.23
N VAL A 345 -34.38 33.07 -23.43
CA VAL A 345 -33.01 33.49 -23.75
C VAL A 345 -31.98 32.40 -23.40
N ALA A 346 -32.37 31.39 -22.63
CA ALA A 346 -31.52 30.26 -22.21
C ALA A 346 -30.18 30.68 -21.55
N ASP A 347 -30.15 31.86 -20.93
CA ASP A 347 -28.98 32.41 -20.23
C ASP A 347 -29.24 32.44 -18.72
N LEU A 348 -28.39 31.74 -17.96
CA LEU A 348 -28.50 31.60 -16.51
C LEU A 348 -28.35 32.95 -15.80
N ALA A 349 -27.50 33.84 -16.31
CA ALA A 349 -27.28 35.15 -15.71
C ALA A 349 -28.55 36.02 -15.74
N THR A 350 -29.30 35.95 -16.84
CA THR A 350 -30.58 36.66 -17.00
C THR A 350 -31.67 36.07 -16.10
N VAL A 351 -31.71 34.76 -15.91
CA VAL A 351 -32.67 34.09 -14.99
C VAL A 351 -32.37 34.44 -13.53
N VAL A 352 -31.10 34.44 -13.13
CA VAL A 352 -30.67 34.82 -11.76
C VAL A 352 -30.97 36.29 -11.48
N ALA A 353 -30.64 37.20 -12.40
CA ALA A 353 -30.99 38.62 -12.26
C ALA A 353 -32.50 38.87 -12.16
N THR A 354 -33.31 38.08 -12.88
CA THR A 354 -34.78 38.14 -12.77
C THR A 354 -35.28 37.66 -11.41
N CYS A 355 -34.64 36.64 -10.83
CA CYS A 355 -34.92 36.16 -9.47
C CYS A 355 -34.52 37.18 -8.38
N GLU A 356 -33.37 37.85 -8.54
CA GLU A 356 -32.91 38.90 -7.61
C GLU A 356 -33.82 40.13 -7.60
N MET A 357 -34.51 40.41 -8.72
CA MET A 357 -35.47 41.52 -8.81
C MET A 357 -36.82 41.24 -8.12
N VAL A 358 -37.09 40.01 -7.64
CA VAL A 358 -38.30 39.67 -6.89
C VAL A 358 -38.05 39.85 -5.39
N SER A 359 -38.76 40.78 -4.74
CA SER A 359 -38.67 40.94 -3.29
C SER A 359 -39.10 39.67 -2.54
N PRO A 360 -38.39 39.23 -1.49
CA PRO A 360 -38.69 38.02 -0.74
C PRO A 360 -39.86 38.25 0.25
N ASN A 361 -41.07 38.49 -0.28
CA ASN A 361 -42.30 38.50 0.53
C ASN A 361 -43.19 37.30 0.16
N GLU A 362 -43.63 36.60 1.20
CA GLU A 362 -43.96 35.16 1.33
C GLU A 362 -45.12 34.57 0.50
N HIS A 363 -45.59 35.19 -0.59
CA HIS A 363 -46.79 34.70 -1.30
C HIS A 363 -46.61 34.36 -2.80
N LEU A 364 -45.39 34.37 -3.34
CA LEU A 364 -45.13 34.09 -4.77
C LEU A 364 -44.47 32.73 -5.06
N TRP A 365 -43.72 32.15 -4.13
CA TRP A 365 -42.98 30.90 -4.33
C TRP A 365 -43.84 29.67 -4.71
N PRO A 366 -45.05 29.45 -4.15
CA PRO A 366 -45.89 28.32 -4.54
C PRO A 366 -46.40 28.41 -5.99
N ARG A 367 -46.52 29.63 -6.53
CA ARG A 367 -46.99 29.88 -7.90
C ARG A 367 -45.87 29.77 -8.93
N ILE A 368 -44.66 30.18 -8.58
CA ILE A 368 -43.47 30.03 -9.44
C ILE A 368 -43.08 28.55 -9.56
N HIS A 369 -43.21 27.77 -8.48
CA HIS A 369 -43.00 26.31 -8.49
C HIS A 369 -43.96 25.58 -9.46
N ALA A 370 -45.21 26.05 -9.56
CA ALA A 370 -46.20 25.51 -10.50
C ALA A 370 -45.91 25.87 -11.97
N LEU A 371 -45.36 27.07 -12.24
CA LEU A 371 -44.92 27.46 -13.59
C LEU A 371 -43.64 26.73 -14.02
N CYS A 372 -42.66 26.59 -13.12
CA CYS A 372 -41.45 25.82 -13.39
C CYS A 372 -41.80 24.37 -13.73
N SER A 373 -42.72 23.73 -13.01
CA SER A 373 -43.11 22.32 -13.29
C SER A 373 -43.77 22.13 -14.66
N SER A 374 -44.46 23.13 -15.21
CA SER A 374 -45.18 22.97 -16.49
C SER A 374 -44.32 23.21 -17.74
N GLN A 375 -43.20 23.94 -17.64
CA GLN A 375 -42.30 24.22 -18.77
C GLN A 375 -40.95 23.50 -18.69
N PHE A 376 -40.52 23.00 -17.53
CA PHE A 376 -39.25 22.27 -17.39
C PHE A 376 -39.20 20.91 -18.10
N CYS A 377 -40.34 20.33 -18.51
CA CYS A 377 -40.34 19.06 -19.23
C CYS A 377 -39.91 19.17 -20.71
N CYS A 378 -39.80 20.37 -21.30
CA CYS A 378 -39.51 20.50 -22.73
C CYS A 378 -38.09 20.98 -23.08
N LEU A 379 -37.26 21.33 -22.10
CA LEU A 379 -35.88 21.81 -22.31
C LEU A 379 -34.88 21.03 -21.45
N SER A 380 -34.98 19.70 -21.43
CA SER A 380 -33.92 18.83 -20.91
C SER A 380 -32.87 18.58 -21.99
N SER A 381 -32.00 19.57 -22.20
CA SER A 381 -30.70 19.41 -22.85
C SER A 381 -29.61 19.89 -21.90
N SER A 382 -29.13 18.94 -21.09
CA SER A 382 -27.77 18.78 -20.54
C SER A 382 -27.03 19.88 -19.77
N ASN A 383 -27.51 21.13 -19.64
CA ASN A 383 -26.72 22.18 -18.94
C ASN A 383 -27.28 22.67 -17.59
N PHE A 384 -28.51 22.30 -17.21
CA PHE A 384 -29.13 22.86 -16.00
C PHE A 384 -28.76 22.12 -14.69
N VAL A 385 -28.38 20.84 -14.77
CA VAL A 385 -28.06 20.04 -13.57
C VAL A 385 -26.58 20.22 -13.15
N ALA A 386 -25.70 20.69 -14.04
CA ALA A 386 -24.28 20.86 -13.74
C ALA A 386 -23.97 22.16 -12.96
N ASP A 387 -24.69 23.25 -13.23
CA ASP A 387 -24.41 24.56 -12.58
C ASP A 387 -25.08 24.74 -11.22
N LEU A 388 -26.09 23.93 -10.88
CA LEU A 388 -26.70 23.92 -9.55
C LEU A 388 -25.78 23.30 -8.48
N SER A 389 -24.79 22.49 -8.88
CA SER A 389 -23.77 21.95 -7.97
C SER A 389 -22.67 22.96 -7.60
N SER A 390 -22.52 24.07 -8.32
CA SER A 390 -21.46 25.07 -8.06
C SER A 390 -21.95 26.34 -7.36
N SER A 391 -23.26 26.53 -7.18
CA SER A 391 -23.81 27.76 -6.58
C SER A 391 -24.57 27.54 -5.27
N SER A 392 -24.41 26.40 -4.61
CA SER A 392 -24.90 26.20 -3.23
C SER A 392 -23.96 26.80 -2.17
N GLU A 393 -23.49 28.04 -2.39
CA GLU A 393 -22.93 28.94 -1.37
C GLU A 393 -23.14 30.38 -1.85
N LEU A 394 -24.31 30.95 -1.55
CA LEU A 394 -24.53 32.40 -1.59
C LEU A 394 -25.33 32.77 -0.34
N SER A 395 -24.80 33.76 0.36
CA SER A 395 -25.16 34.27 1.70
C SER A 395 -26.61 34.73 1.85
#